data_AF-A0A821NX16-F1
#
_entry.id   AF-A0A821NX16-F1
#
_cell.length_a   1.000
_cell.length_b   1.000
_cell.length_c   1.000
_cell.angle_alpha   90.00
_cell.angle_beta   90.00
_cell.angle_gamma   90.00
#
_symmetry.space_group_name_H-M   'P 1'
#
loop_
_entity.id
_entity.type
_entity.pdbx_description
1 polymer ?
#
loop_
_entity_poly.entity_id
_entity_poly.type
_entity_poly.pdbx_seq_one_letter_code
_entity_poly.pdbx_strand_id
1 'polypeptide(L)'
;MVRGKITNFLATYCYSPKTSKLLTGLIQAMLKSHPVETLNYLLPQTYERIEKILNQSDMIILNDHKGDSELTWRLILFSELACARGDTLIIYKSMILSIFHRCIHIIHKDSYESIAKAAQNLLKSLTYVYPTDYRLTVENIEEPFTDFLPIRV
;
A
#
# COMPACT_ATOMS: atom_id res chain seq x y z
N MET A 1 19.18 -0.61 -2.47
CA MET A 1 19.46 0.85 -2.45
C MET A 1 18.22 1.72 -2.68
N VAL A 2 17.35 1.41 -3.64
CA VAL A 2 16.10 2.18 -3.89
C VAL A 2 15.06 2.02 -2.76
N ARG A 3 14.90 0.80 -2.24
CA ARG A 3 13.98 0.46 -1.14
C ARG A 3 14.17 1.34 0.10
N GLY A 4 15.38 1.42 0.66
CA GLY A 4 15.67 2.25 1.84
C GLY A 4 15.47 3.76 1.61
N LYS A 5 15.63 4.23 0.36
CA LYS A 5 15.34 5.62 0.01
C LYS A 5 13.84 5.89 0.00
N ILE A 6 13.02 4.97 -0.51
CA ILE A 6 11.56 5.15 -0.55
C ILE A 6 10.94 5.07 0.85
N THR A 7 11.46 4.22 1.74
CA THR A 7 10.98 4.12 3.12
C THR A 7 11.33 5.37 3.93
N ASN A 8 12.54 5.89 3.74
CA ASN A 8 12.92 7.20 4.30
C ASN A 8 12.05 8.32 3.70
N PHE A 9 11.76 8.26 2.40
CA PHE A 9 10.89 9.25 1.74
C PHE A 9 9.44 9.20 2.24
N LEU A 10 8.91 8.01 2.53
CA LEU A 10 7.60 7.79 3.15
C LEU A 10 7.53 8.38 4.55
N ALA A 11 8.61 8.28 5.33
CA ALA A 11 8.70 8.87 6.66
C ALA A 11 8.81 10.41 6.61
N THR A 12 9.51 10.97 5.61
CA THR A 12 9.80 12.41 5.53
C THR A 12 8.68 13.24 4.90
N TYR A 13 7.89 12.71 3.95
CA TYR A 13 6.93 13.50 3.15
C TYR A 13 5.45 13.16 3.41
N CYS A 14 5.11 12.79 4.65
CA CYS A 14 3.78 12.27 5.05
C CYS A 14 2.56 13.19 4.85
N TYR A 15 2.71 14.47 4.47
CA TYR A 15 1.62 15.45 4.72
C TYR A 15 1.17 16.31 3.54
N SER A 16 1.74 16.16 2.33
CA SER A 16 1.29 16.95 1.17
C SER A 16 0.39 16.15 0.21
N PRO A 17 -0.82 16.63 -0.10
CA PRO A 17 -1.72 15.97 -1.05
C PRO A 17 -1.22 16.00 -2.51
N LYS A 18 -0.19 16.80 -2.82
CA LYS A 18 0.47 16.78 -4.14
C LYS A 18 1.55 15.70 -4.23
N THR A 19 2.27 15.45 -3.12
CA THR A 19 3.30 14.41 -3.06
C THR A 19 2.70 13.02 -2.87
N SER A 20 1.49 12.92 -2.32
CA SER A 20 0.75 11.67 -2.15
C SER A 20 0.56 10.92 -3.47
N LYS A 21 0.20 11.62 -4.56
CA LYS A 21 0.01 10.99 -5.89
C LYS A 21 1.30 10.41 -6.47
N LEU A 22 2.41 11.13 -6.34
CA LEU A 22 3.71 10.63 -6.79
C LEU A 22 4.11 9.39 -5.99
N LEU A 23 3.93 9.45 -4.68
CA LEU A 23 4.37 8.42 -3.76
C LEU A 23 3.52 7.14 -3.87
N THR A 24 2.21 7.28 -4.05
CA THR A 24 1.30 6.17 -4.36
C THR A 24 1.68 5.51 -5.68
N GLY A 25 2.01 6.27 -6.73
CA GLY A 25 2.52 5.72 -7.99
C GLY A 25 3.83 4.93 -7.84
N LEU A 26 4.78 5.42 -7.03
CA LEU A 26 6.02 4.70 -6.73
C LEU A 26 5.76 3.41 -5.97
N ILE A 27 4.84 3.42 -5.01
CA ILE A 27 4.46 2.23 -4.24
C ILE A 27 3.78 1.20 -5.13
N GLN A 28 2.88 1.62 -6.02
CA GLN A 28 2.28 0.73 -7.01
C GLN A 28 3.33 0.08 -7.91
N ALA A 29 4.35 0.84 -8.35
CA ALA A 29 5.43 0.29 -9.14
C ALA A 29 6.23 -0.78 -8.37
N MET A 30 6.54 -0.52 -7.10
CA MET A 30 7.20 -1.50 -6.23
C MET A 30 6.33 -2.75 -5.98
N LEU A 31 5.03 -2.57 -5.73
CA LEU A 31 4.10 -3.68 -5.53
C LEU A 31 3.98 -4.57 -6.77
N LYS A 32 4.01 -3.99 -7.96
CA LYS A 32 3.98 -4.75 -9.22
C LYS A 32 5.28 -5.52 -9.47
N SER A 33 6.42 -4.93 -9.12
CA SER A 33 7.74 -5.53 -9.32
C SER A 33 8.04 -6.62 -8.29
N HIS A 34 7.90 -6.30 -6.99
CA HIS A 34 8.27 -7.17 -5.87
C HIS A 34 7.16 -7.17 -4.80
N PRO A 35 6.00 -7.81 -5.07
CA PRO A 35 4.79 -7.76 -4.23
C PRO A 35 5.01 -8.30 -2.82
N VAL A 36 5.64 -9.47 -2.69
CA VAL A 36 5.86 -10.15 -1.41
C VAL A 36 6.74 -9.31 -0.49
N GLU A 37 7.88 -8.84 -0.99
CA GLU A 37 8.82 -8.04 -0.20
C GLU A 37 8.24 -6.69 0.20
N THR A 38 7.54 -6.05 -0.73
CA THR A 38 6.94 -4.72 -0.51
C THR A 38 5.84 -4.80 0.54
N LEU A 39 4.95 -5.79 0.46
CA LEU A 39 3.91 -6.01 1.46
C LEU A 39 4.51 -6.36 2.83
N ASN A 40 5.49 -7.26 2.89
CA ASN A 40 6.12 -7.67 4.14
C ASN A 40 6.74 -6.51 4.90
N TYR A 41 7.23 -5.50 4.18
CA TYR A 41 7.81 -4.32 4.80
C TYR A 41 6.78 -3.22 5.12
N LEU A 42 5.94 -2.85 4.16
CA LEU A 42 5.07 -1.67 4.28
C LEU A 42 3.76 -1.93 5.02
N LEU A 43 3.19 -3.13 4.89
CA LEU A 43 1.87 -3.41 5.46
C LEU A 43 1.90 -3.45 6.99
N PRO A 44 2.86 -4.12 7.66
CA PRO A 44 2.93 -4.10 9.12
C PRO A 44 3.14 -2.69 9.69
N GLN A 45 4.01 -1.89 9.07
CA GLN A 45 4.25 -0.50 9.51
C GLN A 45 3.00 0.37 9.35
N THR A 46 2.27 0.19 8.26
CA THR A 46 1.02 0.92 8.02
C THR A 46 -0.05 0.49 9.02
N TYR A 47 -0.16 -0.82 9.28
CA TYR A 47 -1.06 -1.39 10.28
C TYR A 47 -0.78 -0.82 11.68
N GLU A 48 0.46 -0.93 12.18
CA GLU A 48 0.85 -0.44 13.50
C GLU A 48 0.59 1.05 13.67
N ARG A 49 0.84 1.85 12.62
CA ARG A 49 0.63 3.29 12.70
C ARG A 49 -0.86 3.64 12.73
N ILE A 50 -1.69 2.98 11.92
CA ILE A 50 -3.15 3.13 11.95
C ILE A 50 -3.66 2.72 13.33
N GLU A 51 -3.25 1.56 13.85
CA GLU A 51 -3.69 1.09 15.17
C GLU A 51 -3.33 2.07 16.28
N LYS A 52 -2.11 2.60 16.25
CA LYS A 52 -1.65 3.60 17.22
C LYS A 52 -2.49 4.87 17.16
N ILE A 53 -2.76 5.38 15.96
CA ILE A 53 -3.59 6.58 15.78
C ILE A 53 -5.01 6.31 16.31
N LEU A 54 -5.63 5.20 15.91
CA LEU A 54 -6.99 4.83 16.34
C LEU A 54 -7.12 4.51 17.83
N ASN A 55 -6.04 4.08 18.49
CA ASN A 55 -6.00 3.87 19.95
C ASN A 55 -5.81 5.18 20.72
N GLN A 56 -5.15 6.17 20.11
CA GLN A 56 -4.89 7.47 20.71
C GLN A 56 -6.02 8.47 20.47
N SER A 57 -6.83 8.26 19.44
CA SER A 57 -7.98 9.11 19.14
C SER A 57 -9.22 8.63 19.90
N ASP A 58 -9.77 9.51 20.75
CA ASP A 58 -11.11 9.31 21.28
C ASP A 58 -12.11 9.21 20.12
N MET A 59 -13.22 8.46 20.29
CA MET A 59 -14.30 8.33 19.28
C MET A 59 -14.78 9.68 18.71
N ILE A 60 -14.59 10.77 19.45
CA ILE A 60 -14.91 12.14 19.04
C ILE A 60 -14.07 12.60 17.84
N ILE A 61 -12.79 12.21 17.75
CA ILE A 61 -11.89 12.60 16.64
C ILE A 61 -12.21 11.81 15.36
N LEU A 62 -12.64 10.55 15.49
CA LEU A 62 -13.15 9.76 14.35
C LEU A 62 -14.44 10.35 13.76
N ASN A 63 -15.17 11.10 14.59
CA ASN A 63 -16.41 11.80 14.24
C ASN A 63 -16.20 13.28 13.89
N ASP A 64 -14.98 13.83 14.04
CA ASP A 64 -14.68 15.21 13.69
C ASP A 64 -14.53 15.37 12.17
N HIS A 65 -15.25 16.35 11.61
CA HIS A 65 -15.17 16.69 10.20
C HIS A 65 -13.82 17.26 9.78
N LYS A 66 -12.97 17.67 10.73
CA LYS A 66 -11.65 18.25 10.44
C LYS A 66 -10.60 17.20 10.01
N GLY A 67 -10.82 15.93 10.36
CA GLY A 67 -10.01 14.78 9.93
C GLY A 67 -8.55 14.78 10.44
N ASP A 68 -7.98 13.60 10.62
CA ASP A 68 -6.53 13.45 10.86
C ASP A 68 -5.83 13.25 9.51
N SER A 69 -4.94 14.20 9.17
CA SER A 69 -4.18 14.18 7.92
C SER A 69 -3.20 13.02 7.85
N GLU A 70 -2.65 12.59 8.98
CA GLU A 70 -1.78 11.42 9.06
C GLU A 70 -2.59 10.15 8.85
N LEU A 71 -3.73 10.01 9.53
CA LEU A 71 -4.62 8.86 9.35
C LEU A 71 -5.06 8.74 7.89
N THR A 72 -5.50 9.84 7.29
CA THR A 72 -5.92 9.88 5.89
C THR A 72 -4.79 9.44 4.97
N TRP A 73 -3.57 9.92 5.19
CA TRP A 73 -2.41 9.48 4.42
C TRP A 73 -2.13 7.98 4.58
N ARG A 74 -2.20 7.44 5.80
CA ARG A 74 -2.01 6.00 6.05
C ARG A 74 -3.10 5.16 5.39
N LEU A 75 -4.34 5.65 5.34
CA LEU A 75 -5.44 4.98 4.64
C LEU A 75 -5.28 5.04 3.12
N ILE A 76 -4.79 6.15 2.57
CA ILE A 76 -4.41 6.23 1.15
C ILE A 76 -3.32 5.20 0.86
N LEU A 77 -2.26 5.15 1.68
CA LEU A 77 -1.19 4.16 1.53
C LEU A 77 -1.74 2.72 1.58
N PHE A 78 -2.59 2.43 2.56
CA PHE A 78 -3.25 1.14 2.68
C PHE A 78 -4.10 0.79 1.45
N SER A 79 -4.81 1.76 0.88
CA SER A 79 -5.59 1.56 -0.34
C SER A 79 -4.75 1.13 -1.53
N GLU A 80 -3.50 1.62 -1.61
CA GLU A 80 -2.56 1.21 -2.65
C GLU A 80 -1.94 -0.16 -2.37
N LEU A 81 -1.65 -0.47 -1.10
CA LEU A 81 -1.19 -1.81 -0.71
C LEU A 81 -2.26 -2.89 -1.00
N ALA A 82 -3.55 -2.54 -0.86
CA ALA A 82 -4.66 -3.43 -1.18
C ALA A 82 -4.80 -3.75 -2.69
N CYS A 83 -4.09 -3.03 -3.58
CA CYS A 83 -3.98 -3.37 -5.01
C CYS A 83 -2.92 -4.45 -5.30
N ALA A 84 -2.20 -4.95 -4.29
CA ALA A 84 -1.22 -6.01 -4.50
C ALA A 84 -1.88 -7.30 -5.02
N ARG A 85 -1.05 -8.27 -5.42
CA ARG A 85 -1.56 -9.54 -5.93
C ARG A 85 -2.36 -10.28 -4.85
N GLY A 86 -3.48 -10.86 -5.26
CA GLY A 86 -4.43 -11.52 -4.36
C GLY A 86 -3.81 -12.67 -3.56
N ASP A 87 -2.96 -13.47 -4.20
CA ASP A 87 -2.26 -14.59 -3.56
C ASP A 87 -1.33 -14.12 -2.43
N THR A 88 -0.65 -12.99 -2.62
CA THR A 88 0.19 -12.37 -1.58
C THR A 88 -0.62 -11.69 -0.48
N LEU A 89 -1.78 -11.12 -0.80
CA LEU A 89 -2.64 -10.41 0.15
C LEU A 89 -3.28 -11.35 1.18
N ILE A 90 -3.62 -12.58 0.77
CA ILE A 90 -4.25 -13.59 1.63
C ILE A 90 -3.40 -13.90 2.87
N ILE A 91 -2.06 -13.82 2.74
CA ILE A 91 -1.12 -14.03 3.85
C ILE A 91 -1.38 -13.02 5.00
N TYR A 92 -1.81 -11.81 4.66
CA TYR A 92 -2.04 -10.71 5.60
C TYR A 92 -3.53 -10.46 5.92
N LYS A 93 -4.41 -11.43 5.63
CA LYS A 93 -5.87 -11.28 5.78
C LYS A 93 -6.31 -10.73 7.12
N SER A 94 -5.69 -11.16 8.23
CA SER A 94 -6.07 -10.75 9.58
C SER A 94 -5.80 -9.26 9.82
N MET A 95 -4.62 -8.77 9.40
CA MET A 95 -4.25 -7.35 9.49
C MET A 95 -5.17 -6.49 8.63
N ILE A 96 -5.42 -6.93 7.39
CA ILE A 96 -6.26 -6.21 6.43
C ILE A 96 -7.69 -6.09 6.97
N LEU A 97 -8.29 -7.19 7.43
CA LEU A 97 -9.65 -7.19 7.98
C LEU A 97 -9.76 -6.39 9.28
N SER A 98 -8.73 -6.43 10.13
CA SER A 98 -8.66 -5.63 11.35
C SER A 98 -8.71 -4.13 11.02
N ILE A 99 -7.93 -3.66 10.03
CA ILE A 99 -7.98 -2.26 9.58
C ILE A 99 -9.39 -1.90 9.12
N PHE A 100 -10.01 -2.71 8.25
CA PHE A 100 -11.38 -2.44 7.79
C PHE A 100 -12.39 -2.36 8.94
N HIS A 101 -12.34 -3.31 9.87
CA HIS A 101 -13.24 -3.33 11.01
C HIS A 101 -13.09 -2.09 11.90
N ARG A 102 -11.85 -1.67 12.17
CA ARG A 102 -11.60 -0.51 13.03
C ARG A 102 -11.91 0.82 12.35
N CYS A 103 -11.71 0.89 11.03
CA CYS A 103 -11.87 2.12 10.26
C CYS A 103 -13.29 2.35 9.72
N ILE A 104 -14.21 1.38 9.84
CA ILE A 104 -15.59 1.50 9.32
C ILE A 104 -16.39 2.63 9.97
N HIS A 105 -16.03 3.01 11.19
CA HIS A 105 -16.71 4.05 11.97
C HIS A 105 -16.24 5.47 11.67
N ILE A 106 -15.26 5.66 10.77
CA ILE A 106 -14.74 6.99 10.44
C ILE A 106 -15.78 7.78 9.65
N ILE A 107 -16.10 8.99 10.12
CA ILE A 107 -17.07 9.89 9.47
C ILE A 107 -16.39 10.82 8.46
N HIS A 108 -15.09 11.09 8.62
CA HIS A 108 -14.34 11.98 7.74
C HIS A 108 -14.33 11.49 6.28
N LYS A 109 -14.81 12.33 5.36
CA LYS A 109 -15.09 11.98 3.96
C LYS A 109 -13.88 11.40 3.23
N ASP A 110 -12.73 12.07 3.26
CA ASP A 110 -11.57 11.65 2.46
C ASP A 110 -10.96 10.35 2.98
N SER A 111 -11.00 10.15 4.31
CA SER A 111 -10.56 8.92 4.96
C SER A 111 -11.50 7.77 4.61
N TYR A 112 -12.81 8.01 4.66
CA TYR A 112 -13.83 7.02 4.30
C TYR A 112 -13.76 6.64 2.82
N GLU A 113 -13.55 7.61 1.92
CA GLU A 113 -13.32 7.36 0.50
C GLU A 113 -12.07 6.50 0.26
N SER A 114 -11.00 6.76 1.02
CA SER A 114 -9.77 5.96 0.94
C SER A 114 -9.99 4.51 1.39
N ILE A 115 -10.80 4.28 2.42
CA ILE A 115 -11.17 2.93 2.89
C ILE A 115 -12.06 2.24 1.86
N ALA A 116 -13.06 2.94 1.30
CA ALA A 116 -13.91 2.39 0.26
C ALA A 116 -13.08 2.01 -0.98
N LYS A 117 -12.11 2.84 -1.36
CA LYS A 117 -11.13 2.52 -2.42
C LYS A 117 -10.30 1.28 -2.07
N ALA A 118 -9.81 1.18 -0.83
CA ALA A 118 -9.07 0.01 -0.38
C ALA A 118 -9.91 -1.28 -0.49
N ALA A 119 -11.19 -1.23 -0.10
CA ALA A 119 -12.11 -2.37 -0.20
C ALA A 119 -12.35 -2.76 -1.66
N GLN A 120 -12.58 -1.77 -2.54
CA GLN A 120 -12.72 -2.01 -3.98
C GLN A 120 -11.46 -2.66 -4.56
N ASN A 121 -10.27 -2.15 -4.20
CA ASN A 121 -8.99 -2.66 -4.65
C ASN A 121 -8.76 -4.10 -4.20
N LEU A 122 -9.03 -4.40 -2.92
CA LEU A 122 -8.94 -5.75 -2.38
C LEU A 122 -9.84 -6.72 -3.14
N LEU A 123 -11.10 -6.35 -3.37
CA LEU A 123 -12.05 -7.18 -4.13
C LEU A 123 -11.55 -7.43 -5.55
N LYS A 124 -11.08 -6.39 -6.25
CA LYS A 124 -10.50 -6.53 -7.59
C LYS A 124 -9.31 -7.47 -7.59
N SER A 125 -8.37 -7.29 -6.65
CA SER A 125 -7.18 -8.14 -6.54
C SER A 125 -7.49 -9.61 -6.28
N LEU A 126 -8.60 -9.92 -5.62
CA LEU A 126 -9.02 -11.29 -5.31
C LEU A 126 -9.96 -11.93 -6.34
N THR A 127 -10.68 -11.12 -7.13
CA THR A 127 -11.76 -11.63 -8.02
C THR A 127 -11.46 -11.49 -9.50
N TYR A 128 -10.59 -10.55 -9.90
CA TYR A 128 -10.32 -10.29 -11.31
C TYR A 128 -9.18 -11.18 -11.83
N VAL A 129 -9.22 -11.45 -13.14
CA VAL A 129 -8.08 -11.98 -13.89
C VAL A 129 -7.28 -10.79 -14.43
N TYR A 130 -6.02 -10.67 -14.04
CA TYR A 130 -5.13 -9.56 -14.43
C TYR A 130 -3.70 -10.05 -14.64
N PRO A 131 -2.89 -9.34 -15.45
CA PRO A 131 -1.48 -9.69 -15.65
C PRO A 131 -0.69 -9.49 -14.36
N THR A 132 0.16 -10.47 -14.03
CA THR A 132 1.02 -10.46 -12.84
C THR A 132 2.46 -10.08 -13.13
N ASP A 133 2.83 -10.02 -14.42
CA ASP A 133 4.18 -9.70 -14.88
C ASP A 133 4.11 -8.54 -15.89
N TYR A 134 4.97 -7.55 -15.68
CA TYR A 134 5.07 -6.32 -16.47
C TYR A 134 6.50 -6.07 -16.96
N ARG A 135 7.35 -7.10 -16.94
CA ARG A 135 8.74 -7.01 -17.41
C ARG A 135 8.79 -6.76 -18.92
N LEU A 136 9.83 -6.03 -19.34
CA LEU A 136 10.08 -5.73 -20.76
C LEU A 136 10.55 -6.97 -21.54
N THR A 137 11.23 -7.88 -20.85
CA THR A 137 11.75 -9.13 -21.40
C THR A 137 11.06 -10.31 -20.73
N VAL A 138 10.86 -11.38 -21.48
CA VAL A 138 10.36 -12.66 -20.97
C VAL A 138 11.44 -13.35 -20.11
N GLU A 139 12.70 -13.09 -20.42
CA GLU A 139 13.87 -13.63 -19.72
C GLU A 139 14.01 -12.98 -18.34
N ASN A 140 14.39 -13.81 -17.36
CA ASN A 140 14.57 -13.36 -16.00
C ASN A 140 15.92 -12.66 -15.85
N ILE A 141 15.91 -11.33 -15.87
CA ILE A 141 17.12 -10.49 -15.70
C ILE A 141 17.79 -10.72 -14.32
N GLU A 142 17.06 -11.31 -13.36
CA GLU A 142 17.60 -11.64 -12.04
C GLU A 142 18.39 -12.95 -12.01
N GLU A 143 18.41 -13.74 -13.10
CA GLU A 143 19.25 -14.93 -13.20
C GLU A 143 20.74 -14.56 -13.29
N PRO A 144 21.63 -15.34 -12.67
CA PRO A 144 23.07 -15.06 -12.71
C PRO A 144 23.59 -15.05 -14.15
N PHE A 145 24.40 -14.03 -14.46
CA PHE A 145 24.96 -13.74 -15.79
C PHE A 145 25.91 -14.81 -16.36
N THR A 146 25.97 -16.00 -15.74
CA THR A 146 26.78 -17.12 -16.23
C THR A 146 26.25 -17.68 -17.55
N ASP A 147 24.92 -17.64 -17.77
CA ASP A 147 24.29 -18.26 -18.96
C ASP A 147 23.61 -17.25 -19.90
N PHE A 148 23.44 -15.99 -19.47
CA PHE A 148 22.67 -14.99 -20.22
C PHE A 148 23.31 -13.59 -20.19
N LEU A 149 23.48 -12.99 -21.38
CA LEU A 149 23.89 -11.60 -21.60
C LEU A 149 22.64 -10.77 -21.97
N PRO A 150 22.15 -9.88 -21.09
CA PRO A 150 20.94 -9.08 -21.33
C PRO A 150 21.11 -8.03 -22.42
N ILE A 151 22.35 -7.63 -22.71
CA ILE A 151 22.68 -6.67 -23.77
C ILE A 151 23.53 -7.42 -24.77
N ARG A 152 22.96 -7.73 -25.93
CA ARG A 152 23.71 -8.21 -27.10
C ARG A 152 24.14 -6.96 -27.89
N VAL A 153 25.43 -6.66 -27.86
CA VAL A 153 26.04 -5.60 -28.68
C VAL A 153 26.42 -6.18 -30.04
#